data_AF-A0AA89C475-F1
#
_entry.id   AF-A0AA89C475-F1
#
_cell.length_a   1.000
_cell.length_b   1.000
_cell.length_c   1.000
_cell.angle_alpha   90.00
_cell.angle_beta   90.00
_cell.angle_gamma   90.00
#
_symmetry.space_group_name_H-M   'P 1'
#
loop_
_entity.id
_entity.type
_entity.pdbx_description
1 polymer ?
#
loop_
_entity_poly.entity_id
_entity_poly.type
_entity_poly.pdbx_seq_one_letter_code
_entity_poly.pdbx_strand_id
1 'polypeptide(L)'
;MPVLYLSSVCSSQCYFLPTRRTFSPLICLFCFRLFTVAFILLIIAFGLLLRGISKTRIAPVEIRNEDRLIAEEQLKERERSQQGGVVFDDEVLFRNKLSNKISDVSKIINEVKRPKAASSNISLSRHDAHKTDVKAEKTVPRRKDKFRILFWDSLPYFLHPNEQLPLCKFKNCEVTTEKSDVKSSDAVLFYGPAHYGGNLPVKTGSQVWIYMSMESPSNVFNSFVHLNNKVNWTWTYRRDSDILASYGRILRRENPSLDFDARILANKNKSIAWFVSNCNSRSERDRYKSLLEQAHSDIDIYGRCGQLTCVYENPKCRGLLNNTYRFYLSFENSLCRDYVTEKVLAKIGSIVVPIVRGGGHYSVYLPPNSYIDTSQFKSVSQLGAKLKSIEKSAALYESFHEWRKHYVNKEFKDIVNYEEGWCDICEKLNHQSKYKRLYKDFSHWWQGDTGTSGQFCTQASDLIL
;
A
#
# COMPACT_ATOMS: atom_id res chain seq x y z
N MET A 1 47.22 -32.55 -4.30
CA MET A 1 47.54 -33.60 -3.31
C MET A 1 48.98 -33.41 -2.88
N PRO A 2 49.38 -33.54 -1.60
CA PRO A 2 48.58 -33.71 -0.37
C PRO A 2 49.01 -32.75 0.77
N VAL A 3 48.08 -32.01 1.40
CA VAL A 3 48.08 -31.75 2.87
C VAL A 3 46.62 -31.46 3.27
N LEU A 4 45.79 -32.50 3.21
CA LEU A 4 44.58 -32.62 4.02
C LEU A 4 45.04 -33.42 5.24
N TYR A 5 45.24 -32.79 6.40
CA TYR A 5 45.25 -33.38 7.75
C TYR A 5 45.79 -32.30 8.69
N LEU A 6 44.88 -31.63 9.42
CA LEU A 6 45.06 -30.80 10.63
C LEU A 6 44.15 -29.55 10.61
N SER A 7 42.83 -29.76 10.59
CA SER A 7 41.89 -28.76 11.13
C SER A 7 40.65 -29.38 11.78
N SER A 8 40.66 -30.68 12.07
CA SER A 8 39.56 -31.38 12.74
C SER A 8 39.66 -31.39 14.27
N VAL A 9 40.37 -30.44 14.89
CA VAL A 9 40.43 -30.30 16.36
C VAL A 9 40.40 -28.82 16.77
N CYS A 10 39.34 -28.10 16.42
CA CYS A 10 39.00 -26.83 17.11
C CYS A 10 37.57 -26.30 16.81
N SER A 11 36.58 -27.17 16.60
CA SER A 11 35.18 -26.71 16.42
C SER A 11 34.13 -27.52 17.19
N SER A 12 34.56 -28.34 18.13
CA SER A 12 33.64 -29.19 18.90
C SER A 12 34.06 -29.27 20.36
N GLN A 13 34.04 -28.12 21.05
CA GLN A 13 33.91 -28.00 22.50
C GLN A 13 33.73 -26.53 22.90
N CYS A 14 32.58 -25.94 22.53
CA CYS A 14 32.15 -24.68 23.14
C CYS A 14 30.62 -24.55 23.19
N TYR A 15 29.86 -25.66 23.23
CA TYR A 15 28.46 -25.62 23.66
C TYR A 15 28.09 -26.96 24.32
N PHE A 16 27.43 -26.88 25.48
CA PHE A 16 26.80 -27.93 26.30
C PHE A 16 27.65 -28.78 27.26
N LEU A 17 27.77 -28.35 28.53
CA LEU A 17 27.09 -28.90 29.73
C LEU A 17 27.80 -28.46 31.04
N PRO A 18 27.10 -28.42 32.19
CA PRO A 18 27.59 -27.84 33.43
C PRO A 18 28.44 -28.84 34.21
N THR A 19 29.63 -28.45 34.65
CA THR A 19 30.22 -28.75 35.97
C THR A 19 31.70 -28.38 36.01
N ARG A 20 32.15 -28.03 37.21
CA ARG A 20 33.47 -27.56 37.62
C ARG A 20 34.65 -28.24 36.90
N ARG A 21 35.52 -27.43 36.28
CA ARG A 21 36.99 -27.43 36.51
C ARG A 21 37.64 -26.28 35.72
N THR A 22 38.64 -25.67 36.35
CA THR A 22 39.41 -24.49 35.95
C THR A 22 40.17 -24.69 34.63
N PHE A 23 39.96 -23.82 33.65
CA PHE A 23 40.84 -23.69 32.47
C PHE A 23 41.63 -22.37 32.55
N SER A 24 42.94 -22.46 32.32
CA SER A 24 43.90 -21.36 32.50
C SER A 24 43.74 -20.27 31.42
N PRO A 25 43.66 -18.98 31.78
CA PRO A 25 43.45 -17.86 30.84
C PRO A 25 44.60 -17.63 29.84
N LEU A 26 45.74 -18.32 30.00
CA LEU A 26 46.90 -18.22 29.11
C LEU A 26 46.70 -18.87 27.73
N ILE A 27 45.85 -19.89 27.62
CA ILE A 27 45.63 -20.63 26.36
C ILE A 27 44.73 -19.84 25.40
N CYS A 28 43.70 -19.14 25.92
CA CYS A 28 42.85 -18.27 25.11
C CYS A 28 43.59 -17.05 24.56
N LEU A 29 44.50 -16.43 25.33
CA LEU A 29 45.28 -15.29 24.84
C LEU A 29 46.24 -15.67 23.71
N PHE A 30 46.79 -16.89 23.75
CA PHE A 30 47.71 -17.38 22.72
C PHE A 30 46.98 -17.68 21.40
N CYS A 31 45.79 -18.30 21.47
CA CYS A 31 44.93 -18.50 20.29
C CYS A 31 44.46 -17.17 19.68
N PHE A 32 44.14 -16.16 20.51
CA PHE A 32 43.70 -14.86 20.01
C PHE A 32 44.82 -14.11 19.28
N ARG A 33 46.06 -14.14 19.81
CA ARG A 33 47.24 -13.52 19.19
C ARG A 33 47.65 -14.20 17.88
N LEU A 34 47.57 -15.53 17.79
CA LEU A 34 47.82 -16.25 16.55
C LEU A 34 46.78 -15.93 15.46
N PHE A 35 45.50 -15.79 15.83
CA PHE A 35 44.44 -15.37 14.91
C PHE A 35 44.63 -13.93 14.41
N THR A 36 45.08 -13.01 15.27
CA THR A 36 45.30 -11.62 14.85
C THR A 36 46.48 -11.50 13.89
N VAL A 37 47.58 -12.23 14.14
CA VAL A 37 48.75 -12.22 13.24
C VAL A 37 48.41 -12.87 11.90
N ALA A 38 47.67 -13.98 11.88
CA ALA A 38 47.21 -14.62 10.64
C ALA A 38 46.27 -13.69 9.83
N PHE A 39 45.37 -12.96 10.50
CA PHE A 39 44.46 -12.01 9.86
C PHE A 39 45.18 -10.80 9.26
N ILE A 40 46.18 -10.26 9.97
CA ILE A 40 47.02 -9.16 9.47
C ILE A 40 47.84 -9.60 8.26
N LEU A 41 48.42 -10.81 8.29
CA LEU A 41 49.15 -11.36 7.15
C LEU A 41 48.25 -11.62 5.93
N LEU A 42 46.99 -12.02 6.16
CA LEU A 42 45.97 -12.14 5.10
C LEU A 42 45.60 -10.79 4.49
N ILE A 43 45.48 -9.72 5.29
CA ILE A 43 45.21 -8.37 4.80
C ILE A 43 46.41 -7.84 3.99
N ILE A 44 47.64 -8.10 4.44
CA ILE A 44 48.85 -7.70 3.71
C ILE A 44 48.96 -8.48 2.39
N ALA A 45 48.69 -9.79 2.40
CA ALA A 45 48.65 -10.62 1.19
C ALA A 45 47.56 -10.16 0.21
N PHE A 46 46.38 -9.79 0.71
CA PHE A 46 45.28 -9.26 -0.10
C PHE A 46 45.62 -7.87 -0.67
N GLY A 47 46.28 -7.01 0.12
CA GLY A 47 46.77 -5.71 -0.33
C GLY A 47 47.87 -5.81 -1.40
N LEU A 48 48.74 -6.82 -1.31
CA LEU A 48 49.75 -7.11 -2.32
C LEU A 48 49.15 -7.74 -3.59
N LEU A 49 48.11 -8.57 -3.45
CA LEU A 49 47.32 -9.09 -4.57
C LEU A 49 46.58 -7.97 -5.32
N LEU A 50 46.00 -7.00 -4.60
CA LEU A 50 45.36 -5.82 -5.19
C LEU A 50 46.36 -4.88 -5.88
N ARG A 51 47.61 -4.80 -5.40
CA ARG A 51 48.69 -4.05 -6.06
C ARG A 51 49.29 -4.78 -7.27
N GLY A 52 49.13 -6.10 -7.36
CA GLY A 52 49.54 -6.93 -8.50
C GLY A 52 48.53 -6.99 -9.66
N ILE A 53 47.27 -6.60 -9.43
CA ILE A 53 46.24 -6.52 -10.48
C ILE A 53 46.21 -5.09 -11.05
N SER A 54 47.35 -4.64 -11.55
CA SER A 54 47.44 -3.56 -12.52
C SER A 54 48.09 -4.15 -13.76
N LYS A 55 47.32 -4.21 -14.85
CA LYS A 55 47.60 -4.85 -16.16
C LYS A 55 47.02 -6.26 -16.34
N THR A 56 45.70 -6.37 -16.35
CA THR A 56 45.01 -7.25 -17.33
C THR A 56 43.65 -6.61 -17.66
N ARG A 57 43.41 -6.36 -18.96
CA ARG A 57 42.18 -5.76 -19.47
C ARG A 57 41.00 -6.69 -19.23
N ILE A 58 40.06 -6.27 -18.39
CA ILE A 58 38.68 -6.76 -18.42
C ILE A 58 37.83 -5.57 -18.88
N ALA A 59 37.13 -5.75 -20.00
CA ALA A 59 36.23 -4.74 -20.54
C ALA A 59 35.11 -4.45 -19.52
N PRO A 60 34.84 -3.17 -19.18
CA PRO A 60 33.77 -2.85 -18.26
C PRO A 60 32.43 -3.05 -18.94
N VAL A 61 31.49 -3.67 -18.23
CA VAL A 61 30.06 -3.54 -18.52
C VAL A 61 29.70 -2.09 -18.21
N GLU A 62 29.36 -1.31 -19.25
CA GLU A 62 28.84 0.05 -19.10
C GLU A 62 27.48 0.00 -18.40
N ILE A 63 27.46 0.32 -17.10
CA ILE A 63 26.26 0.84 -16.45
C ILE A 63 26.19 2.32 -16.86
N ARG A 64 25.09 2.71 -17.52
CA ARG A 64 24.90 4.10 -17.97
C ARG A 64 24.99 5.04 -16.77
N ASN A 65 25.67 6.18 -16.94
CA ASN A 65 25.83 7.18 -15.88
C ASN A 65 24.49 7.63 -15.26
N GLU A 66 23.38 7.51 -16.00
CA GLU A 66 22.01 7.74 -15.52
C GLU A 66 21.59 6.77 -14.40
N ASP A 67 21.92 5.48 -14.50
CA ASP A 67 21.51 4.46 -13.54
C ASP A 67 22.22 4.64 -12.18
N ARG A 68 23.45 5.17 -12.20
CA ARG A 68 24.24 5.49 -11.01
C ARG A 68 23.77 6.78 -10.34
N LEU A 69 23.38 7.79 -11.12
CA LEU A 69 22.77 9.03 -10.61
C LEU A 69 21.42 8.76 -9.94
N ILE A 70 20.59 7.88 -10.54
CA ILE A 70 19.30 7.46 -9.97
C ILE A 70 19.49 6.72 -8.64
N ALA A 71 20.48 5.82 -8.55
CA ALA A 71 20.76 5.10 -7.31
C ALA A 71 21.30 6.00 -6.19
N GLU A 72 22.15 6.98 -6.51
CA GLU A 72 22.67 7.97 -5.55
C GLU A 72 21.58 8.97 -5.10
N GLU A 73 20.65 9.32 -5.98
CA GLU A 73 19.47 10.12 -5.64
C GLU A 73 18.51 9.36 -4.72
N GLN A 74 18.23 8.09 -5.00
CA GLN A 74 17.41 7.22 -4.14
C GLN A 74 18.00 6.98 -2.74
N LEU A 75 19.34 6.95 -2.62
CA LEU A 75 20.00 6.83 -1.32
C LEU A 75 19.86 8.12 -0.50
N LYS A 76 20.05 9.28 -1.15
CA LYS A 76 19.84 10.61 -0.54
C LYS A 76 18.37 10.84 -0.15
N GLU A 77 17.42 10.28 -0.90
CA GLU A 77 15.99 10.29 -0.54
C GLU A 77 15.69 9.49 0.74
N ARG A 78 16.34 8.34 0.93
CA ARG A 78 16.21 7.55 2.17
C ARG A 78 16.74 8.31 3.39
N GLU A 79 17.87 8.99 3.25
CA GLU A 79 18.47 9.77 4.34
C GLU A 79 17.61 10.98 4.74
N ARG A 80 16.98 11.67 3.76
CA ARG A 80 16.03 12.77 4.05
C ARG A 80 14.74 12.30 4.69
N SER A 81 14.28 11.08 4.40
CA SER A 81 13.06 10.51 5.00
C SER A 81 13.19 10.23 6.51
N GLN A 82 14.41 10.09 7.03
CA GLN A 82 14.66 9.80 8.44
C GLN A 82 14.74 11.05 9.34
N GLN A 83 14.69 12.28 8.78
CA GLN A 83 14.85 13.53 9.54
C GLN A 83 13.65 14.50 9.52
N GLY A 84 12.54 14.18 8.86
CA GLY A 84 11.40 15.11 8.69
C GLY A 84 10.14 14.72 9.47
N GLY A 85 9.49 15.69 10.12
CA GLY A 85 8.09 15.56 10.59
C GLY A 85 7.13 15.19 9.45
N VAL A 86 5.90 14.78 9.76
CA VAL A 86 4.99 14.17 8.78
C VAL A 86 4.54 15.19 7.75
N VAL A 87 5.03 15.14 6.51
CA VAL A 87 4.61 16.07 5.44
C VAL A 87 3.16 15.77 4.98
N PHE A 88 2.31 16.79 4.90
CA PHE A 88 1.06 16.84 4.13
C PHE A 88 1.38 16.78 2.62
N ASP A 89 1.71 15.59 2.16
CA ASP A 89 1.72 15.25 0.75
C ASP A 89 0.77 14.07 0.54
N ASP A 90 0.08 13.97 -0.59
CA ASP A 90 -0.94 12.95 -0.80
C ASP A 90 -0.37 11.53 -0.66
N GLU A 91 0.89 11.32 -1.06
CA GLU A 91 1.56 10.02 -0.94
C GLU A 91 2.28 9.81 0.41
N VAL A 92 2.78 10.88 1.05
CA VAL A 92 3.47 10.80 2.37
C VAL A 92 2.48 10.81 3.54
N LEU A 93 1.38 11.58 3.45
CA LEU A 93 0.28 11.57 4.43
C LEU A 93 -0.40 10.20 4.44
N PHE A 94 -0.59 9.61 3.27
CA PHE A 94 -1.03 8.21 3.11
C PHE A 94 -0.06 7.26 3.84
N ARG A 95 1.26 7.48 3.72
CA ARG A 95 2.28 6.65 4.37
C ARG A 95 2.42 6.85 5.90
N ASN A 96 2.16 8.05 6.42
CA ASN A 96 2.53 8.42 7.79
C ASN A 96 1.37 8.50 8.79
N LYS A 97 0.15 8.90 8.37
CA LYS A 97 -1.05 8.86 9.26
C LYS A 97 -1.37 7.45 9.76
N LEU A 98 -0.81 6.47 9.08
CA LEU A 98 -1.01 5.05 9.26
C LEU A 98 0.11 4.44 10.15
N SER A 99 1.24 5.16 10.33
CA SER A 99 2.37 4.78 11.22
C SER A 99 2.19 5.27 12.67
N ASN A 100 1.52 6.42 12.87
CA ASN A 100 1.45 7.11 14.17
C ASN A 100 0.62 6.40 15.29
N LYS A 101 0.13 5.18 15.09
CA LYS A 101 -0.48 4.37 16.16
C LYS A 101 0.52 3.51 16.96
N ILE A 102 1.79 3.44 16.56
CA ILE A 102 2.82 2.67 17.30
C ILE A 102 3.13 3.26 18.69
N SER A 103 2.93 4.58 18.87
CA SER A 103 3.16 5.26 20.16
C SER A 103 2.10 4.93 21.21
N ASP A 104 0.84 4.73 20.81
CA ASP A 104 -0.28 4.68 21.77
C ASP A 104 -0.55 3.25 22.26
N VAL A 105 -0.22 2.23 21.47
CA VAL A 105 -0.35 0.81 21.88
C VAL A 105 0.70 0.43 22.94
N SER A 106 1.89 1.04 22.88
CA SER A 106 2.96 0.79 23.86
C SER A 106 2.61 1.26 25.29
N LYS A 107 1.68 2.21 25.44
CA LYS A 107 1.20 2.67 26.75
C LYS A 107 0.17 1.72 27.36
N ILE A 108 -0.68 1.10 26.54
CA ILE A 108 -1.76 0.21 27.01
C ILE A 108 -1.19 -1.14 27.49
N ILE A 109 -0.11 -1.62 26.89
CA ILE A 109 0.52 -2.91 27.26
C ILE A 109 1.12 -2.90 28.68
N ASN A 110 1.42 -1.73 29.26
CA ASN A 110 1.99 -1.62 30.60
C ASN A 110 0.97 -1.65 31.75
N GLU A 111 -0.33 -1.50 31.47
CA GLU A 111 -1.36 -1.48 32.52
C GLU A 111 -1.98 -2.87 32.82
N VAL A 112 -1.77 -3.88 31.97
CA VAL A 112 -2.43 -5.19 32.09
C VAL A 112 -1.64 -6.23 32.91
N LYS A 113 -0.43 -5.92 33.40
CA LYS A 113 0.37 -6.85 34.21
C LYS A 113 0.17 -6.68 35.73
N ARG A 114 -0.99 -7.06 36.26
CA ARG A 114 -1.12 -7.49 37.68
C ARG A 114 -2.15 -8.63 37.82
N PRO A 115 -1.79 -9.78 38.43
CA PRO A 115 -2.70 -10.92 38.56
C PRO A 115 -3.53 -10.85 39.86
N LYS A 116 -4.78 -11.31 39.81
CA LYS A 116 -5.53 -11.77 40.99
C LYS A 116 -6.07 -13.17 40.75
N ALA A 117 -5.83 -14.04 41.74
CA ALA A 117 -6.29 -15.41 41.83
C ALA A 117 -7.70 -15.50 42.42
N ALA A 118 -8.47 -16.52 42.03
CA ALA A 118 -9.42 -17.24 42.89
C ALA A 118 -9.91 -18.53 42.21
N SER A 119 -10.00 -19.59 43.01
CA SER A 119 -10.45 -20.94 42.69
C SER A 119 -11.96 -21.11 42.88
N SER A 120 -12.56 -22.13 42.26
CA SER A 120 -13.48 -23.08 42.92
C SER A 120 -13.91 -24.22 41.98
N ASN A 121 -13.96 -25.42 42.56
CA ASN A 121 -14.38 -26.69 41.96
C ASN A 121 -15.90 -26.88 42.08
N ILE A 122 -16.53 -27.55 41.10
CA ILE A 122 -17.77 -28.35 41.30
C ILE A 122 -17.69 -29.60 40.40
N SER A 123 -18.12 -30.75 40.94
CA SER A 123 -18.07 -32.10 40.37
C SER A 123 -19.45 -32.71 40.09
N LEU A 124 -19.44 -33.86 39.37
CA LEU A 124 -20.47 -34.93 39.22
C LEU A 124 -21.62 -34.67 38.21
N SER A 125 -22.12 -35.61 37.40
CA SER A 125 -22.05 -37.08 37.35
C SER A 125 -22.41 -37.64 35.94
N ARG A 126 -22.22 -38.96 35.73
CA ARG A 126 -22.51 -39.77 34.53
C ARG A 126 -23.95 -40.32 34.55
N HIS A 127 -24.55 -40.50 33.36
CA HIS A 127 -25.56 -41.50 32.90
C HIS A 127 -25.99 -41.07 31.47
N ASP A 128 -26.34 -41.86 30.46
CA ASP A 128 -26.40 -43.30 30.17
C ASP A 128 -26.39 -43.45 28.63
N ALA A 129 -26.05 -44.64 28.16
CA ALA A 129 -25.98 -44.98 26.74
C ALA A 129 -27.37 -45.30 26.15
N HIS A 130 -27.67 -44.78 24.96
CA HIS A 130 -28.69 -45.33 24.07
C HIS A 130 -28.20 -45.38 22.62
N LYS A 131 -28.16 -46.61 22.09
CA LYS A 131 -28.00 -46.92 20.65
C LYS A 131 -29.29 -46.56 19.91
N THR A 132 -29.19 -45.86 18.79
CA THR A 132 -30.19 -45.89 17.71
C THR A 132 -29.51 -45.78 16.34
N ASP A 133 -30.18 -46.38 15.37
CA ASP A 133 -29.69 -46.88 14.09
C ASP A 133 -29.21 -45.85 13.06
N VAL A 134 -28.23 -46.32 12.28
CA VAL A 134 -27.60 -45.67 11.14
C VAL A 134 -28.61 -45.48 10.00
N LYS A 135 -28.95 -44.23 9.68
CA LYS A 135 -29.42 -43.85 8.33
C LYS A 135 -28.30 -43.11 7.63
N ALA A 136 -27.94 -43.59 6.45
CA ALA A 136 -26.94 -42.98 5.58
C ALA A 136 -27.36 -41.55 5.19
N GLU A 137 -26.80 -40.58 5.89
CA GLU A 137 -26.95 -39.16 5.61
C GLU A 137 -26.11 -38.85 4.37
N LYS A 138 -26.74 -38.26 3.34
CA LYS A 138 -26.03 -37.68 2.20
C LYS A 138 -24.95 -36.77 2.76
N THR A 139 -23.68 -37.10 2.53
CA THR A 139 -22.54 -36.34 3.04
C THR A 139 -22.51 -34.96 2.39
N VAL A 140 -23.24 -34.01 2.99
CA VAL A 140 -22.97 -32.59 2.84
C VAL A 140 -21.48 -32.43 3.18
N PRO A 141 -20.64 -31.87 2.28
CA PRO A 141 -19.22 -31.73 2.55
C PRO A 141 -19.04 -31.06 3.90
N ARG A 142 -18.38 -31.75 4.83
CA ARG A 142 -18.14 -31.25 6.19
C ARG A 142 -17.47 -29.90 6.04
N ARG A 143 -18.16 -28.84 6.47
CA ARG A 143 -17.69 -27.47 6.35
C ARG A 143 -16.35 -27.37 7.07
N LYS A 144 -15.30 -26.95 6.36
CA LYS A 144 -13.93 -26.90 6.91
C LYS A 144 -13.91 -26.06 8.19
N ASP A 145 -13.36 -26.62 9.26
CA ASP A 145 -13.36 -25.98 10.59
C ASP A 145 -12.52 -24.70 10.64
N LYS A 146 -11.46 -24.62 9.82
CA LYS A 146 -10.60 -23.44 9.73
C LYS A 146 -9.97 -23.30 8.34
N PHE A 147 -9.97 -22.09 7.81
CA PHE A 147 -9.26 -21.68 6.60
C PHE A 147 -8.02 -20.88 6.97
N ARG A 148 -6.90 -21.17 6.30
CA ARG A 148 -5.66 -20.42 6.46
C ARG A 148 -5.36 -19.60 5.22
N ILE A 149 -5.11 -18.32 5.40
CA ILE A 149 -4.73 -17.37 4.36
C ILE A 149 -3.28 -16.97 4.60
N LEU A 150 -2.39 -17.33 3.69
CA LEU A 150 -1.01 -16.85 3.71
C LEU A 150 -0.94 -15.51 2.98
N PHE A 151 -0.56 -14.46 3.69
CA PHE A 151 -0.06 -13.25 3.05
C PHE A 151 1.41 -13.49 2.73
N TRP A 152 1.72 -13.70 1.45
CA TRP A 152 3.04 -14.18 1.02
C TRP A 152 4.15 -13.13 1.22
N ASP A 153 3.76 -11.86 1.18
CA ASP A 153 4.58 -10.69 1.34
C ASP A 153 4.77 -10.28 2.80
N SER A 154 5.54 -9.21 3.03
CA SER A 154 5.45 -8.48 4.30
C SER A 154 4.09 -7.81 4.39
N LEU A 155 3.30 -8.16 5.40
CA LEU A 155 2.00 -7.55 5.63
C LEU A 155 2.15 -6.03 5.76
N PRO A 156 1.54 -5.24 4.87
CA PRO A 156 1.57 -3.80 4.99
C PRO A 156 0.91 -3.39 6.30
N TYR A 157 1.49 -2.41 6.96
CA TYR A 157 1.00 -1.83 8.21
C TYR A 157 -0.43 -1.27 8.18
N PHE A 158 -1.06 -1.12 7.01
CA PHE A 158 -2.49 -0.78 6.87
C PHE A 158 -3.44 -1.98 6.88
N LEU A 159 -2.90 -3.18 6.74
CA LEU A 159 -3.71 -4.39 6.79
C LEU A 159 -3.66 -4.91 8.22
N HIS A 160 -4.83 -4.93 8.85
CA HIS A 160 -4.99 -5.38 10.23
C HIS A 160 -5.92 -6.60 10.29
N PRO A 161 -5.54 -7.75 9.69
CA PRO A 161 -6.42 -8.93 9.62
C PRO A 161 -6.84 -9.45 11.01
N ASN A 162 -5.97 -9.29 12.02
CA ASN A 162 -6.26 -9.70 13.40
C ASN A 162 -7.32 -8.84 14.08
N GLU A 163 -7.42 -7.55 13.71
CA GLU A 163 -8.48 -6.67 14.18
C GLU A 163 -9.79 -6.93 13.41
N GLN A 164 -9.66 -7.25 12.11
CA GLN A 164 -10.81 -7.33 11.21
C GLN A 164 -11.54 -8.67 11.19
N LEU A 165 -10.83 -9.80 11.07
CA LEU A 165 -11.45 -11.12 10.95
C LEU A 165 -12.43 -11.47 12.09
N PRO A 166 -12.20 -11.07 13.35
CA PRO A 166 -13.16 -11.30 14.44
C PRO A 166 -14.52 -10.61 14.24
N LEU A 167 -14.57 -9.52 13.47
CA LEU A 167 -15.76 -8.72 13.17
C LEU A 167 -16.58 -9.29 12.00
N CYS A 168 -16.01 -10.20 11.23
CA CYS A 168 -16.65 -10.79 10.07
C CYS A 168 -17.77 -11.77 10.44
N LYS A 169 -18.74 -11.94 9.52
CA LYS A 169 -19.78 -12.97 9.59
C LYS A 169 -19.19 -14.38 9.69
N PHE A 170 -18.10 -14.65 8.97
CA PHE A 170 -17.36 -15.90 9.01
C PHE A 170 -16.09 -15.69 9.83
N LYS A 171 -15.93 -16.47 10.90
CA LYS A 171 -14.84 -16.33 11.89
C LYS A 171 -13.81 -17.46 11.83
N ASN A 172 -13.98 -18.40 10.91
CA ASN A 172 -13.13 -19.57 10.76
C ASN A 172 -11.96 -19.32 9.79
N CYS A 173 -11.44 -18.09 9.71
CA CYS A 173 -10.25 -17.77 8.92
C CYS A 173 -9.14 -17.24 9.82
N GLU A 174 -7.89 -17.55 9.46
CA GLU A 174 -6.70 -16.95 10.06
C GLU A 174 -5.74 -16.48 8.97
N VAL A 175 -4.99 -15.42 9.26
CA VAL A 175 -3.91 -14.94 8.39
C VAL A 175 -2.56 -15.31 9.00
N THR A 176 -1.67 -15.82 8.17
CA THR A 176 -0.26 -16.07 8.50
C THR A 176 0.63 -15.32 7.50
N THR A 177 1.84 -14.93 7.93
CA THR A 177 2.91 -14.41 7.06
C THR A 177 4.08 -15.39 6.96
N GLU A 178 3.96 -16.56 7.59
CA GLU A 178 5.01 -17.58 7.61
C GLU A 178 5.07 -18.30 6.27
N LYS A 179 6.13 -18.06 5.49
CA LYS A 179 6.28 -18.67 4.14
C LYS A 179 6.29 -20.19 4.16
N SER A 180 6.65 -20.82 5.29
CA SER A 180 6.56 -22.27 5.47
C SER A 180 5.13 -22.81 5.37
N ASP A 181 4.12 -21.97 5.63
CA ASP A 181 2.71 -22.36 5.60
C ASP A 181 2.13 -22.40 4.18
N VAL A 182 2.92 -22.09 3.15
CA VAL A 182 2.44 -22.01 1.76
C VAL A 182 1.77 -23.29 1.28
N LYS A 183 2.25 -24.48 1.68
CA LYS A 183 1.64 -25.75 1.27
C LYS A 183 0.37 -26.08 2.05
N SER A 184 0.23 -25.57 3.28
CA SER A 184 -0.89 -25.86 4.19
C SER A 184 -2.00 -24.80 4.14
N SER A 185 -1.75 -23.68 3.44
CA SER A 185 -2.70 -22.57 3.32
C SER A 185 -3.75 -22.82 2.24
N ASP A 186 -4.99 -22.45 2.54
CA ASP A 186 -6.13 -22.51 1.61
C ASP A 186 -6.09 -21.40 0.57
N ALA A 187 -5.60 -20.23 0.98
CA ALA A 187 -5.37 -19.11 0.10
C ALA A 187 -3.95 -18.56 0.26
N VAL A 188 -3.39 -18.04 -0.84
CA VAL A 188 -2.15 -17.29 -0.85
C VAL A 188 -2.41 -15.95 -1.52
N LEU A 189 -2.17 -14.87 -0.78
CA LEU A 189 -2.38 -13.50 -1.22
C LEU A 189 -1.02 -12.87 -1.53
N PHE A 190 -0.91 -12.31 -2.73
CA PHE A 190 0.26 -11.60 -3.23
C PHE A 190 -0.03 -10.11 -3.34
N TYR A 191 0.83 -9.28 -2.76
CA TYR A 191 0.82 -7.85 -2.95
C TYR A 191 1.58 -7.49 -4.23
N GLY A 192 0.84 -6.94 -5.20
CA GLY A 192 1.32 -6.62 -6.54
C GLY A 192 2.70 -5.97 -6.56
N PRO A 193 2.91 -4.82 -5.87
CA PRO A 193 4.19 -4.10 -5.84
C PRO A 193 5.43 -4.92 -5.52
N ALA A 194 5.31 -5.94 -4.67
CA ALA A 194 6.42 -6.78 -4.28
C ALA A 194 6.67 -7.96 -5.24
N HIS A 195 5.71 -8.29 -6.10
CA HIS A 195 5.73 -9.49 -6.95
C HIS A 195 5.65 -9.23 -8.46
N TYR A 196 5.91 -8.01 -8.89
CA TYR A 196 6.06 -7.68 -10.31
C TYR A 196 7.19 -8.48 -10.99
N GLY A 197 8.17 -9.01 -10.25
CA GLY A 197 9.33 -9.73 -10.79
C GLY A 197 9.21 -11.26 -10.91
N GLY A 198 8.06 -11.86 -10.60
CA GLY A 198 7.80 -13.27 -10.93
C GLY A 198 8.28 -14.35 -9.95
N ASN A 199 8.92 -13.98 -8.83
CA ASN A 199 9.28 -14.94 -7.77
C ASN A 199 8.04 -15.35 -6.96
N LEU A 200 7.34 -16.38 -7.45
CA LEU A 200 6.12 -16.93 -6.86
C LEU A 200 6.36 -18.37 -6.37
N PRO A 201 5.68 -18.81 -5.29
CA PRO A 201 5.76 -20.19 -4.81
C PRO A 201 5.12 -21.16 -5.80
N VAL A 202 5.28 -22.46 -5.55
CA VAL A 202 4.55 -23.49 -6.30
C VAL A 202 3.11 -23.54 -5.80
N LYS A 203 2.15 -23.36 -6.72
CA LYS A 203 0.72 -23.46 -6.43
C LYS A 203 0.32 -24.92 -6.22
N THR A 204 -0.39 -25.20 -5.12
CA THR A 204 -1.01 -26.51 -4.88
C THR A 204 -2.44 -26.55 -5.43
N GLY A 205 -2.92 -27.74 -5.82
CA GLY A 205 -4.12 -27.88 -6.66
C GLY A 205 -5.43 -27.29 -6.10
N SER A 206 -5.63 -27.31 -4.78
CA SER A 206 -6.83 -26.78 -4.12
C SER A 206 -6.68 -25.33 -3.63
N GLN A 207 -5.51 -24.73 -3.80
CA GLN A 207 -5.20 -23.44 -3.22
C GLN A 207 -5.74 -22.29 -4.07
N VAL A 208 -6.34 -21.32 -3.40
CA VAL A 208 -6.82 -20.08 -4.01
C VAL A 208 -5.68 -19.06 -4.02
N TRP A 209 -5.28 -18.58 -5.19
CA TRP A 209 -4.34 -17.46 -5.28
C TRP A 209 -5.07 -16.14 -5.46
N ILE A 210 -4.70 -15.15 -4.66
CA ILE A 210 -5.32 -13.84 -4.62
C ILE A 210 -4.28 -12.80 -5.01
N TYR A 211 -4.54 -12.02 -6.06
CA TYR A 211 -3.71 -10.88 -6.41
C TYR A 211 -4.30 -9.60 -5.83
N MET A 212 -3.53 -8.88 -5.02
CA MET A 212 -3.96 -7.63 -4.38
C MET A 212 -3.10 -6.46 -4.89
N SER A 213 -3.75 -5.39 -5.36
CA SER A 213 -3.05 -4.15 -5.71
C SER A 213 -3.99 -2.95 -5.63
N MET A 214 -3.50 -1.86 -5.06
CA MET A 214 -4.13 -0.55 -5.14
C MET A 214 -3.44 0.36 -6.15
N GLU A 215 -2.26 -0.02 -6.62
CA GLU A 215 -1.52 0.73 -7.63
C GLU A 215 -1.99 0.36 -9.05
N SER A 216 -1.97 1.35 -9.93
CA SER A 216 -2.29 1.22 -11.35
C SER A 216 -1.29 0.33 -12.11
N PRO A 217 -1.74 -0.42 -13.13
CA PRO A 217 -0.84 -1.20 -13.97
C PRO A 217 0.16 -0.33 -14.74
N SER A 218 -0.16 0.95 -14.97
CA SER A 218 0.75 1.91 -15.59
C SER A 218 1.95 2.27 -14.72
N ASN A 219 1.93 2.06 -13.41
CA ASN A 219 3.12 2.33 -12.58
C ASN A 219 4.04 1.11 -12.44
N VAL A 220 3.87 0.13 -13.34
CA VAL A 220 4.63 -1.13 -13.34
C VAL A 220 5.27 -1.33 -14.72
N PHE A 221 6.54 -1.69 -14.72
CA PHE A 221 7.32 -1.92 -15.95
C PHE A 221 7.46 -3.41 -16.31
N ASN A 222 7.00 -4.32 -15.45
CA ASN A 222 7.13 -5.75 -15.65
C ASN A 222 5.90 -6.37 -16.32
N SER A 223 6.13 -7.50 -17.00
CA SER A 223 5.08 -8.37 -17.51
C SER A 223 4.32 -9.05 -16.37
N PHE A 224 3.02 -9.28 -16.54
CA PHE A 224 2.18 -10.02 -15.60
C PHE A 224 1.85 -11.44 -16.09
N VAL A 225 2.47 -11.88 -17.19
CA VAL A 225 2.23 -13.20 -17.80
C VAL A 225 2.51 -14.35 -16.83
N HIS A 226 3.43 -14.18 -15.87
CA HIS A 226 3.73 -15.18 -14.85
C HIS A 226 2.56 -15.49 -13.89
N LEU A 227 1.53 -14.64 -13.87
CA LEU A 227 0.29 -14.80 -13.11
C LEU A 227 -0.84 -15.46 -13.92
N ASN A 228 -0.68 -15.59 -15.24
CA ASN A 228 -1.66 -16.25 -16.11
C ASN A 228 -1.87 -17.70 -15.67
N ASN A 229 -3.14 -18.14 -15.66
CA ASN A 229 -3.56 -19.46 -15.19
C ASN A 229 -3.20 -19.77 -13.72
N LYS A 230 -2.83 -18.76 -12.91
CA LYS A 230 -2.51 -18.95 -11.49
C LYS A 230 -3.45 -18.20 -10.57
N VAL A 231 -3.88 -16.99 -10.91
CA VAL A 231 -4.74 -16.17 -10.05
C VAL A 231 -6.19 -16.64 -10.10
N ASN A 232 -6.81 -16.83 -8.93
CA ASN A 232 -8.22 -17.18 -8.79
C ASN A 232 -9.07 -15.95 -8.51
N TRP A 233 -8.66 -15.14 -7.53
CA TRP A 233 -9.38 -13.94 -7.11
C TRP A 233 -8.48 -12.71 -7.19
N THR A 234 -9.10 -11.56 -7.38
CA THR A 234 -8.41 -10.26 -7.37
C THR A 234 -8.99 -9.37 -6.28
N TRP A 235 -8.12 -8.61 -5.61
CA TRP A 235 -8.47 -7.62 -4.61
C TRP A 235 -7.85 -6.28 -4.97
N THR A 236 -8.55 -5.50 -5.79
CA THR A 236 -7.99 -4.27 -6.38
C THR A 236 -9.02 -3.15 -6.45
N TYR A 237 -8.57 -1.95 -6.84
CA TYR A 237 -9.46 -0.80 -7.08
C TYR A 237 -10.40 -1.00 -8.27
N ARG A 238 -10.10 -1.94 -9.18
CA ARG A 238 -10.94 -2.16 -10.35
C ARG A 238 -12.29 -2.71 -9.93
N ARG A 239 -13.36 -2.15 -10.49
CA ARG A 239 -14.74 -2.54 -10.14
C ARG A 239 -15.12 -3.94 -10.60
N ASP A 240 -14.36 -4.51 -11.54
CA ASP A 240 -14.51 -5.89 -12.02
C ASP A 240 -13.68 -6.92 -11.24
N SER A 241 -13.09 -6.52 -10.11
CA SER A 241 -12.35 -7.42 -9.21
C SER A 241 -13.27 -8.34 -8.41
N ASP A 242 -12.75 -9.48 -7.98
CA ASP A 242 -13.52 -10.39 -7.13
C ASP A 242 -13.80 -9.82 -5.73
N ILE A 243 -12.92 -8.94 -5.25
CA ILE A 243 -13.01 -8.18 -4.01
C ILE A 243 -12.63 -6.73 -4.35
N LEU A 244 -13.50 -5.76 -4.03
CA LEU A 244 -13.26 -4.36 -4.35
C LEU A 244 -12.51 -3.66 -3.21
N ALA A 245 -11.34 -3.11 -3.52
CA ALA A 245 -10.60 -2.23 -2.62
C ALA A 245 -10.86 -0.76 -2.98
N SER A 246 -11.74 -0.09 -2.25
CA SER A 246 -12.00 1.34 -2.48
C SER A 246 -11.05 2.22 -1.68
N TYR A 247 -10.61 3.33 -2.29
CA TYR A 247 -9.85 4.41 -1.64
C TYR A 247 -10.72 5.37 -0.83
N GLY A 248 -12.04 5.16 -0.79
CA GLY A 248 -13.00 6.00 -0.08
C GLY A 248 -14.44 5.77 -0.48
N ARG A 249 -15.36 6.29 0.35
CA ARG A 249 -16.79 6.30 0.08
C ARG A 249 -17.39 7.62 0.56
N ILE A 250 -18.29 8.16 -0.24
CA ILE A 250 -19.15 9.28 0.15
C ILE A 250 -20.52 8.71 0.44
N LEU A 251 -21.04 8.99 1.63
CA LEU A 251 -22.30 8.45 2.09
C LEU A 251 -23.37 9.52 2.09
N ARG A 252 -24.60 9.14 1.79
CA ARG A 252 -25.76 10.01 1.97
C ARG A 252 -25.98 10.21 3.47
N ARG A 253 -26.21 11.46 3.87
CA ARG A 253 -26.61 11.80 5.23
C ARG A 253 -28.04 11.34 5.45
N GLU A 254 -28.33 10.85 6.65
CA GLU A 254 -29.71 10.59 7.09
C GLU A 254 -30.46 11.92 7.25
N ASN A 255 -29.80 12.91 7.88
CA ASN A 255 -30.36 14.24 8.10
C ASN A 255 -29.53 15.30 7.36
N PRO A 256 -30.16 16.09 6.47
CA PRO A 256 -29.44 17.13 5.76
C PRO A 256 -28.90 18.22 6.68
N SER A 257 -27.59 18.49 6.59
CA SER A 257 -26.94 19.57 7.35
C SER A 257 -25.66 20.00 6.64
N LEU A 258 -25.42 21.31 6.59
CA LEU A 258 -24.09 21.82 6.27
C LEU A 258 -23.12 21.45 7.39
N ASP A 259 -21.91 21.07 7.03
CA ASP A 259 -20.84 20.66 7.94
C ASP A 259 -19.79 21.76 8.18
N PHE A 260 -20.04 22.98 7.71
CA PHE A 260 -19.15 24.13 7.88
C PHE A 260 -19.91 25.47 7.85
N ASP A 261 -19.25 26.52 8.34
CA ASP A 261 -19.74 27.91 8.24
C ASP A 261 -19.53 28.45 6.81
N ALA A 262 -20.62 28.76 6.10
CA ALA A 262 -20.60 29.24 4.72
C ALA A 262 -19.73 30.50 4.54
N ARG A 263 -19.53 31.33 5.58
CA ARG A 263 -18.64 32.50 5.53
C ARG A 263 -17.20 32.15 5.19
N ILE A 264 -16.78 30.90 5.43
CA ILE A 264 -15.45 30.39 5.05
C ILE A 264 -15.23 30.53 3.54
N LEU A 265 -16.27 30.36 2.72
CA LEU A 265 -16.14 30.43 1.26
C LEU A 265 -15.73 31.83 0.78
N ALA A 266 -16.28 32.87 1.42
CA ALA A 266 -15.97 34.27 1.11
C ALA A 266 -14.54 34.67 1.52
N ASN A 267 -13.96 34.01 2.54
CA ASN A 267 -12.64 34.34 3.07
C ASN A 267 -11.47 33.77 2.24
N LYS A 268 -11.75 32.94 1.23
CA LYS A 268 -10.72 32.29 0.41
C LYS A 268 -10.06 33.26 -0.54
N ASN A 269 -8.74 33.39 -0.41
CA ASN A 269 -7.92 34.38 -1.12
C ASN A 269 -6.88 33.76 -2.06
N LYS A 270 -6.73 32.44 -2.10
CA LYS A 270 -5.89 31.72 -3.06
C LYS A 270 -6.73 30.87 -4.01
N SER A 271 -6.23 30.73 -5.24
CA SER A 271 -6.89 30.02 -6.34
C SER A 271 -6.76 28.50 -6.16
N ILE A 272 -5.62 27.92 -6.55
CA ILE A 272 -5.42 26.47 -6.63
C ILE A 272 -4.23 26.04 -5.75
N ALA A 273 -4.41 24.97 -4.99
CA ALA A 273 -3.32 24.21 -4.37
C ALA A 273 -3.17 22.82 -5.02
N TRP A 274 -1.96 22.29 -4.99
CA TRP A 274 -1.68 20.90 -5.40
C TRP A 274 -0.66 20.25 -4.47
N PHE A 275 -1.03 19.14 -3.82
CA PHE A 275 -0.10 18.42 -2.94
C PHE A 275 0.40 17.19 -3.69
N VAL A 276 1.70 17.15 -3.99
CA VAL A 276 2.27 16.12 -4.87
C VAL A 276 3.76 15.91 -4.61
N SER A 277 4.16 14.64 -4.56
CA SER A 277 5.57 14.23 -4.39
C SER A 277 6.03 13.13 -5.33
N ASN A 278 5.23 12.80 -6.34
CA ASN A 278 5.57 11.89 -7.41
C ASN A 278 5.50 12.66 -8.73
N CYS A 279 6.64 13.15 -9.17
CA CYS A 279 6.76 14.04 -10.30
C CYS A 279 6.96 13.22 -11.58
N ASN A 280 6.65 13.81 -12.74
CA ASN A 280 6.82 13.15 -14.03
C ASN A 280 6.03 11.83 -14.15
N SER A 281 4.78 11.86 -13.68
CA SER A 281 3.93 10.67 -13.72
C SER A 281 3.48 10.35 -15.15
N ARG A 282 3.16 9.09 -15.44
CA ARG A 282 2.72 8.65 -16.78
C ARG A 282 1.43 9.31 -17.27
N SER A 283 0.64 9.89 -16.37
CA SER A 283 -0.53 10.68 -16.74
C SER A 283 -0.20 12.02 -17.40
N GLU A 284 1.06 12.47 -17.39
CA GLU A 284 1.46 13.82 -17.83
C GLU A 284 0.76 14.95 -17.04
N ARG A 285 0.39 14.68 -15.78
CA ARG A 285 -0.28 15.66 -14.91
C ARG A 285 0.57 16.91 -14.66
N ASP A 286 1.88 16.78 -14.62
CA ASP A 286 2.83 17.88 -14.45
C ASP A 286 2.74 18.85 -15.65
N ARG A 287 2.73 18.30 -16.88
CA ARG A 287 2.55 19.08 -18.11
C ARG A 287 1.16 19.72 -18.20
N TYR A 288 0.10 18.98 -17.84
CA TYR A 288 -1.26 19.54 -17.79
C TYR A 288 -1.34 20.70 -16.81
N LYS A 289 -0.72 20.57 -15.63
CA LYS A 289 -0.63 21.64 -14.63
C LYS A 289 0.09 22.87 -15.20
N SER A 290 1.21 22.71 -15.90
CA SER A 290 1.92 23.84 -16.53
C SER A 290 1.09 24.56 -17.59
N LEU A 291 0.25 23.84 -18.35
CA LEU A 291 -0.71 24.46 -19.26
C LEU A 291 -1.81 25.22 -18.50
N LEU A 292 -2.25 24.69 -17.36
CA LEU A 292 -3.28 25.32 -16.53
C LEU A 292 -2.77 26.62 -15.88
N GLU A 293 -1.50 26.68 -15.49
CA GLU A 293 -0.86 27.92 -15.02
C GLU A 293 -0.87 29.00 -16.11
N GLN A 294 -0.58 28.63 -17.36
CA GLN A 294 -0.62 29.56 -18.49
C GLN A 294 -2.06 30.06 -18.77
N ALA A 295 -3.05 29.18 -18.65
CA ALA A 295 -4.45 29.50 -18.94
C ALA A 295 -5.16 30.28 -17.82
N HIS A 296 -4.78 30.05 -16.56
CA HIS A 296 -5.51 30.54 -15.38
C HIS A 296 -4.71 31.48 -14.49
N SER A 297 -3.90 30.90 -13.60
CA SER A 297 -3.11 31.55 -12.56
C SER A 297 -2.04 30.60 -12.04
N ASP A 298 -1.07 31.12 -11.29
CA ASP A 298 -0.10 30.30 -10.55
C ASP A 298 -0.78 29.28 -9.64
N ILE A 299 -0.13 28.12 -9.46
CA ILE A 299 -0.60 27.01 -8.65
C ILE A 299 0.38 26.78 -7.50
N ASP A 300 -0.11 26.86 -6.26
CA ASP A 300 0.72 26.64 -5.07
C ASP A 300 0.95 25.12 -4.89
N ILE A 301 2.19 24.66 -5.13
CA ILE A 301 2.55 23.23 -5.09
C ILE A 301 3.25 22.89 -3.77
N TYR A 302 2.68 21.93 -3.04
CA TYR A 302 3.22 21.41 -1.80
C TYR A 302 3.76 19.98 -1.98
N GLY A 303 4.93 19.70 -1.41
CA GLY A 303 5.57 18.38 -1.52
C GLY A 303 6.80 18.39 -2.43
N ARG A 304 7.33 17.21 -2.76
CA ARG A 304 8.63 17.09 -3.47
C ARG A 304 8.64 17.68 -4.88
N CYS A 305 7.49 17.85 -5.51
CA CYS A 305 7.40 18.45 -6.85
C CYS A 305 7.22 19.98 -6.82
N GLY A 306 7.22 20.57 -5.64
CA GLY A 306 7.03 22.00 -5.42
C GLY A 306 8.07 22.61 -4.50
N GLN A 307 7.98 23.92 -4.32
CA GLN A 307 8.84 24.66 -3.39
C GLN A 307 8.19 24.82 -2.00
N LEU A 308 6.88 24.57 -1.88
CA LEU A 308 6.17 24.70 -0.62
C LEU A 308 6.19 23.37 0.14
N THR A 309 6.26 23.48 1.46
CA THR A 309 6.14 22.34 2.36
C THR A 309 4.97 22.57 3.29
N CYS A 310 4.28 21.49 3.60
CA CYS A 310 3.19 21.52 4.55
C CYS A 310 3.34 20.28 5.42
N VAL A 311 3.38 20.43 6.74
CA VAL A 311 3.63 19.34 7.69
C VAL A 311 2.38 19.14 8.54
N TYR A 312 1.96 17.90 8.74
CA TYR A 312 0.71 17.48 9.38
C TYR A 312 0.56 18.03 10.79
N GLU A 313 1.64 18.00 11.53
CA GLU A 313 1.72 18.53 12.89
C GLU A 313 1.49 20.04 12.92
N ASN A 314 1.73 20.76 11.80
CA ASN A 314 1.52 22.20 11.72
C ASN A 314 0.01 22.52 11.65
N PRO A 315 -0.57 23.20 12.66
CA PRO A 315 -1.99 23.56 12.64
C PRO A 315 -2.39 24.43 11.45
N LYS A 316 -1.48 25.29 10.94
CA LYS A 316 -1.73 26.10 9.75
C LYS A 316 -1.97 25.22 8.52
N CYS A 317 -1.27 24.10 8.44
CA CYS A 317 -1.42 23.12 7.38
C CYS A 317 -2.72 22.31 7.47
N ARG A 318 -3.18 21.99 8.69
CA ARG A 318 -4.43 21.23 8.89
C ARG A 318 -5.68 21.97 8.39
N GLY A 319 -5.67 23.30 8.42
CA GLY A 319 -6.76 24.14 7.91
C GLY A 319 -6.51 24.77 6.54
N LEU A 320 -5.36 24.49 5.91
CA LEU A 320 -4.88 25.24 4.76
C LEU A 320 -5.86 25.17 3.58
N LEU A 321 -6.25 23.96 3.16
CA LEU A 321 -7.23 23.78 2.09
C LEU A 321 -8.58 24.41 2.46
N ASN A 322 -9.05 24.19 3.68
CA ASN A 322 -10.35 24.69 4.14
C ASN A 322 -10.43 26.22 4.14
N ASN A 323 -9.35 26.91 4.52
CA ASN A 323 -9.41 28.34 4.82
C ASN A 323 -8.84 29.22 3.70
N THR A 324 -7.94 28.69 2.87
CA THR A 324 -7.11 29.54 1.99
C THR A 324 -7.45 29.37 0.51
N TYR A 325 -7.62 28.13 0.06
CA TYR A 325 -7.73 27.81 -1.38
C TYR A 325 -9.17 27.63 -1.82
N ARG A 326 -9.47 27.99 -3.07
CA ARG A 326 -10.78 27.73 -3.70
C ARG A 326 -10.83 26.35 -4.34
N PHE A 327 -9.76 25.98 -5.03
CA PHE A 327 -9.63 24.75 -5.77
C PHE A 327 -8.47 23.89 -5.29
N TYR A 328 -8.56 22.59 -5.58
CA TYR A 328 -7.50 21.64 -5.29
C TYR A 328 -7.29 20.70 -6.49
N LEU A 329 -6.05 20.52 -6.94
CA LEU A 329 -5.76 19.55 -8.00
C LEU A 329 -5.72 18.13 -7.43
N SER A 330 -6.70 17.31 -7.81
CA SER A 330 -6.77 15.88 -7.50
C SER A 330 -6.36 15.05 -8.73
N PHE A 331 -5.16 15.31 -9.25
CA PHE A 331 -4.68 14.68 -10.49
C PHE A 331 -4.03 13.32 -10.24
N GLU A 332 -4.60 12.27 -10.82
CA GLU A 332 -4.06 10.91 -10.74
C GLU A 332 -2.71 10.79 -11.43
N ASN A 333 -1.87 9.87 -10.93
CA ASN A 333 -0.57 9.59 -11.53
C ASN A 333 -0.67 8.72 -12.81
N SER A 334 -1.84 8.12 -13.05
CA SER A 334 -2.14 7.30 -14.22
C SER A 334 -3.57 7.55 -14.72
N LEU A 335 -3.77 7.53 -16.04
CA LEU A 335 -5.10 7.65 -16.65
C LEU A 335 -5.71 6.26 -16.88
N CYS A 336 -6.14 5.61 -15.80
CA CYS A 336 -6.67 4.25 -15.85
C CYS A 336 -8.16 4.20 -15.55
N ARG A 337 -8.89 3.28 -16.21
CA ARG A 337 -10.29 3.02 -15.89
C ARG A 337 -10.45 2.67 -14.41
N ASP A 338 -11.52 3.15 -13.79
CA ASP A 338 -11.85 2.96 -12.36
C ASP A 338 -10.81 3.49 -11.35
N TYR A 339 -9.70 4.09 -11.79
CA TYR A 339 -8.64 4.55 -10.89
C TYR A 339 -8.97 5.93 -10.33
N VAL A 340 -9.65 5.92 -9.18
CA VAL A 340 -10.02 7.10 -8.39
C VAL A 340 -9.49 6.87 -6.98
N THR A 341 -8.50 7.65 -6.55
CA THR A 341 -7.75 7.36 -5.33
C THR A 341 -7.96 8.38 -4.21
N GLU A 342 -7.11 8.33 -3.19
CA GLU A 342 -7.04 9.28 -2.08
C GLU A 342 -6.97 10.75 -2.54
N LYS A 343 -6.43 11.03 -3.74
CA LYS A 343 -6.21 12.39 -4.25
C LYS A 343 -7.50 13.21 -4.28
N VAL A 344 -8.62 12.57 -4.61
CA VAL A 344 -9.94 13.20 -4.46
C VAL A 344 -10.67 12.67 -3.24
N LEU A 345 -10.65 11.36 -2.98
CA LEU A 345 -11.50 10.75 -1.96
C LEU A 345 -11.11 11.11 -0.53
N ALA A 346 -9.84 11.43 -0.27
CA ALA A 346 -9.38 11.92 1.03
C ALA A 346 -9.52 13.44 1.19
N LYS A 347 -9.71 14.17 0.09
CA LYS A 347 -9.67 15.65 0.04
C LYS A 347 -11.02 16.29 -0.20
N ILE A 348 -11.99 15.55 -0.74
CA ILE A 348 -13.37 16.01 -0.93
C ILE A 348 -14.03 16.43 0.39
N GLY A 349 -13.56 15.92 1.54
CA GLY A 349 -13.97 16.40 2.86
C GLY A 349 -13.52 17.84 3.16
N SER A 350 -12.40 18.29 2.61
CA SER A 350 -11.91 19.67 2.75
C SER A 350 -12.81 20.66 2.00
N ILE A 351 -12.98 21.86 2.52
CA ILE A 351 -13.83 22.92 1.95
C ILE A 351 -13.12 23.54 0.73
N VAL A 352 -12.94 22.78 -0.33
CA VAL A 352 -12.36 23.19 -1.62
C VAL A 352 -13.14 22.49 -2.73
N VAL A 353 -13.06 23.00 -3.95
CA VAL A 353 -13.61 22.34 -5.13
C VAL A 353 -12.50 21.54 -5.81
N PRO A 354 -12.56 20.20 -5.82
CA PRO A 354 -11.55 19.39 -6.49
C PRO A 354 -11.63 19.55 -8.00
N ILE A 355 -10.47 19.73 -8.63
CA ILE A 355 -10.27 19.62 -10.07
C ILE A 355 -9.66 18.24 -10.31
N VAL A 356 -10.43 17.35 -10.93
CA VAL A 356 -10.06 15.95 -11.09
C VAL A 356 -9.55 15.68 -12.50
N ARG A 357 -8.50 14.85 -12.58
CA ARG A 357 -7.93 14.36 -13.84
C ARG A 357 -7.45 12.93 -13.65
N GLY A 358 -7.96 12.02 -14.48
CA GLY A 358 -7.74 10.58 -14.37
C GLY A 358 -8.54 9.82 -15.43
N GLY A 359 -8.45 8.50 -15.42
CA GLY A 359 -9.25 7.62 -16.31
C GLY A 359 -10.52 7.07 -15.66
N GLY A 360 -10.80 7.45 -14.40
CA GLY A 360 -11.93 6.94 -13.63
C GLY A 360 -13.25 7.64 -13.95
N HIS A 361 -14.37 6.94 -13.75
CA HIS A 361 -15.71 7.53 -13.84
C HIS A 361 -16.10 8.18 -12.51
N TYR A 362 -15.73 9.45 -12.31
CA TYR A 362 -15.89 10.16 -11.04
C TYR A 362 -17.35 10.24 -10.54
N SER A 363 -18.35 10.25 -11.43
CA SER A 363 -19.78 10.27 -11.07
C SER A 363 -20.25 9.04 -10.29
N VAL A 364 -19.49 7.95 -10.31
CA VAL A 364 -19.76 6.75 -9.51
C VAL A 364 -19.33 6.95 -8.04
N TYR A 365 -18.36 7.84 -7.80
CA TYR A 365 -17.71 8.00 -6.49
C TYR A 365 -18.07 9.33 -5.82
N LEU A 366 -18.38 10.36 -6.60
CA LEU A 366 -18.54 11.73 -6.15
C LEU A 366 -19.95 12.25 -6.45
N PRO A 367 -20.57 13.01 -5.53
CA PRO A 367 -21.84 13.67 -5.78
C PRO A 367 -21.79 14.57 -7.03
N PRO A 368 -22.92 14.73 -7.74
CA PRO A 368 -22.99 15.68 -8.84
C PRO A 368 -22.68 17.10 -8.35
N ASN A 369 -22.07 17.91 -9.21
CA ASN A 369 -21.67 19.29 -8.90
C ASN A 369 -20.72 19.42 -7.69
N SER A 370 -19.97 18.37 -7.30
CA SER A 370 -19.00 18.46 -6.20
C SER A 370 -17.54 18.61 -6.65
N TYR A 371 -17.29 18.60 -7.96
CA TYR A 371 -15.96 18.58 -8.56
C TYR A 371 -15.99 19.16 -9.98
N ILE A 372 -14.82 19.46 -10.52
CA ILE A 372 -14.61 19.88 -11.91
C ILE A 372 -13.77 18.83 -12.61
N ASP A 373 -14.32 18.18 -13.64
CA ASP A 373 -13.64 17.15 -14.40
C ASP A 373 -12.96 17.75 -15.64
N THR A 374 -11.64 17.58 -15.72
CA THR A 374 -10.84 18.05 -16.86
C THR A 374 -11.32 17.52 -18.21
N SER A 375 -11.89 16.30 -18.24
CA SER A 375 -12.40 15.67 -19.48
C SER A 375 -13.61 16.38 -20.09
N GLN A 376 -14.25 17.31 -19.36
CA GLN A 376 -15.40 18.08 -19.85
C GLN A 376 -14.99 19.27 -20.74
N PHE A 377 -13.69 19.57 -20.86
CA PHE A 377 -13.16 20.72 -21.58
C PHE A 377 -12.39 20.28 -22.82
N LYS A 378 -12.55 21.01 -23.93
CA LYS A 378 -11.82 20.70 -25.17
C LYS A 378 -10.36 21.18 -25.14
N SER A 379 -10.04 22.12 -24.26
CA SER A 379 -8.69 22.63 -24.04
C SER A 379 -8.50 23.13 -22.62
N VAL A 380 -7.25 23.25 -22.19
CA VAL A 380 -6.88 23.76 -20.87
C VAL A 380 -7.28 25.24 -20.70
N SER A 381 -7.30 26.03 -21.78
CA SER A 381 -7.81 27.40 -21.78
C SER A 381 -9.30 27.47 -21.45
N GLN A 382 -10.11 26.52 -21.93
CA GLN A 382 -11.53 26.47 -21.57
C GLN A 382 -11.72 26.16 -20.08
N LEU A 383 -10.92 25.24 -19.52
CA LEU A 383 -10.89 25.00 -18.08
C LEU A 383 -10.49 26.26 -17.32
N GLY A 384 -9.40 26.93 -17.72
CA GLY A 384 -8.95 28.17 -17.09
C GLY A 384 -10.02 29.27 -17.12
N ALA A 385 -10.70 29.45 -18.25
CA ALA A 385 -11.82 30.40 -18.35
C ALA A 385 -12.98 30.02 -17.41
N LYS A 386 -13.31 28.73 -17.28
CA LYS A 386 -14.32 28.26 -16.33
C LYS A 386 -13.93 28.55 -14.89
N LEU A 387 -12.68 28.29 -14.49
CA LEU A 387 -12.19 28.59 -13.15
C LEU A 387 -12.29 30.10 -12.85
N LYS A 388 -11.89 30.98 -13.78
CA LYS A 388 -12.07 32.44 -13.65
C LYS A 388 -13.54 32.83 -13.47
N SER A 389 -14.46 32.17 -14.18
CA SER A 389 -15.90 32.45 -14.04
C SER A 389 -16.45 32.06 -12.67
N ILE A 390 -15.99 30.94 -12.12
CA ILE A 390 -16.35 30.47 -10.78
C ILE A 390 -15.80 31.44 -9.72
N GLU A 391 -14.54 31.87 -9.86
CA GLU A 391 -13.91 32.80 -8.93
C GLU A 391 -14.57 34.18 -8.88
N LYS A 392 -15.19 34.62 -9.97
CA LYS A 392 -15.90 35.89 -10.08
C LYS A 392 -17.34 35.85 -9.54
N SER A 393 -17.88 34.67 -9.28
CA SER A 393 -19.28 34.50 -8.84
C SER A 393 -19.35 33.69 -7.55
N ALA A 394 -19.64 34.38 -6.44
CA ALA A 394 -19.83 33.74 -5.14
C ALA A 394 -20.91 32.65 -5.19
N ALA A 395 -22.06 32.94 -5.81
CA ALA A 395 -23.14 31.99 -5.98
C ALA A 395 -22.72 30.74 -6.77
N LEU A 396 -21.93 30.90 -7.84
CA LEU A 396 -21.45 29.76 -8.62
C LEU A 396 -20.46 28.92 -7.80
N TYR A 397 -19.53 29.56 -7.08
CA TYR A 397 -18.59 28.86 -6.21
C TYR A 397 -19.31 28.11 -5.06
N GLU A 398 -20.27 28.77 -4.40
CA GLU A 398 -21.11 28.18 -3.35
C GLU A 398 -21.89 26.96 -3.85
N SER A 399 -22.38 26.98 -5.09
CA SER A 399 -23.12 25.86 -5.68
C SER A 399 -22.32 24.55 -5.70
N PHE A 400 -20.98 24.61 -5.76
CA PHE A 400 -20.11 23.42 -5.70
C PHE A 400 -19.99 22.80 -4.29
N HIS A 401 -20.58 23.44 -3.28
CA HIS A 401 -20.58 22.97 -1.89
C HIS A 401 -21.95 22.52 -1.40
N GLU A 402 -23.01 22.73 -2.20
CA GLU A 402 -24.39 22.37 -1.86
C GLU A 402 -24.58 20.87 -1.58
N TRP A 403 -23.83 20.01 -2.27
CA TRP A 403 -23.85 18.56 -2.05
C TRP A 403 -23.56 18.17 -0.59
N ARG A 404 -22.79 18.99 0.16
CA ARG A 404 -22.42 18.70 1.56
C ARG A 404 -23.62 18.64 2.50
N LYS A 405 -24.73 19.31 2.14
CA LYS A 405 -26.01 19.19 2.83
C LYS A 405 -26.51 17.75 2.82
N HIS A 406 -26.25 17.01 1.75
CA HIS A 406 -26.85 15.69 1.51
C HIS A 406 -25.87 14.54 1.68
N TYR A 407 -24.57 14.80 1.61
CA TYR A 407 -23.56 13.75 1.69
C TYR A 407 -22.45 14.10 2.69
N VAL A 408 -21.83 13.06 3.22
CA VAL A 408 -20.69 13.15 4.13
C VAL A 408 -19.56 12.27 3.61
N ASN A 409 -18.35 12.79 3.67
CA ASN A 409 -17.14 12.00 3.54
C ASN A 409 -16.85 11.42 4.94
N LYS A 410 -16.90 10.08 5.09
CA LYS A 410 -16.42 9.46 6.34
C LYS A 410 -14.92 9.71 6.49
N GLU A 411 -14.38 9.68 7.71
CA GLU A 411 -12.94 9.94 7.91
C GLU A 411 -12.07 8.94 7.12
N PHE A 412 -10.84 9.34 6.76
CA PHE A 412 -9.92 8.51 5.96
C PHE A 412 -9.68 7.10 6.53
N LYS A 413 -9.83 6.92 7.85
CA LYS A 413 -9.73 5.62 8.53
C LYS A 413 -10.90 4.68 8.21
N ASP A 414 -12.08 5.23 7.92
CA ASP A 414 -13.29 4.51 7.54
C ASP A 414 -13.46 4.39 6.00
N ILE A 415 -12.51 4.97 5.27
CA ILE A 415 -12.58 5.23 3.82
C ILE A 415 -11.95 4.09 3.04
N VAL A 416 -10.83 3.52 3.51
CA VAL A 416 -10.18 2.44 2.80
C VAL A 416 -10.80 1.12 3.22
N ASN A 417 -11.51 0.50 2.30
CA ASN A 417 -12.34 -0.67 2.55
C ASN A 417 -11.55 -1.98 2.69
N TYR A 418 -10.37 -1.93 3.32
CA TYR A 418 -9.63 -3.16 3.61
C TYR A 418 -10.37 -4.03 4.62
N GLU A 419 -11.16 -3.40 5.48
CA GLU A 419 -12.01 -4.04 6.47
C GLU A 419 -12.98 -5.05 5.82
N GLU A 420 -13.76 -4.66 4.82
CA GLU A 420 -14.66 -5.60 4.14
C GLU A 420 -13.90 -6.66 3.34
N GLY A 421 -12.72 -6.32 2.78
CA GLY A 421 -12.00 -7.24 1.90
C GLY A 421 -11.53 -8.54 2.57
N TRP A 422 -11.08 -8.48 3.83
CA TRP A 422 -10.75 -9.71 4.59
C TRP A 422 -11.98 -10.56 4.88
N CYS A 423 -13.11 -9.92 5.20
CA CYS A 423 -14.37 -10.62 5.40
C CYS A 423 -14.86 -11.28 4.11
N ASP A 424 -14.74 -10.60 2.98
CA ASP A 424 -15.10 -11.13 1.66
C ASP A 424 -14.25 -12.34 1.29
N ILE A 425 -12.94 -12.30 1.54
CA ILE A 425 -12.05 -13.46 1.34
C ILE A 425 -12.53 -14.63 2.19
N CYS A 426 -12.80 -14.40 3.48
CA CYS A 426 -13.22 -15.47 4.38
C CYS A 426 -14.59 -16.07 4.00
N GLU A 427 -15.55 -15.23 3.62
CA GLU A 427 -16.85 -15.68 3.11
C GLU A 427 -16.71 -16.48 1.81
N LYS A 428 -15.88 -16.01 0.87
CA LYS A 428 -15.63 -16.72 -0.39
C LYS A 428 -14.96 -18.08 -0.16
N LEU A 429 -14.05 -18.19 0.80
CA LEU A 429 -13.42 -19.47 1.18
C LEU A 429 -14.44 -20.47 1.76
N ASN A 430 -15.39 -19.99 2.55
CA ASN A 430 -16.48 -20.83 3.06
C ASN A 430 -17.46 -21.28 1.97
N HIS A 431 -17.46 -20.61 0.81
CA HIS A 431 -18.35 -20.88 -0.31
C HIS A 431 -17.58 -21.16 -1.61
N GLN A 432 -16.42 -21.84 -1.55
CA GLN A 432 -15.56 -22.08 -2.73
C GLN A 432 -16.29 -22.76 -3.90
N SER A 433 -17.31 -23.58 -3.63
CA SER A 433 -18.12 -24.21 -4.69
C SER A 433 -18.82 -23.18 -5.59
N LYS A 434 -19.14 -21.99 -5.06
CA LYS A 434 -19.74 -20.86 -5.78
C LYS A 434 -18.69 -19.99 -6.49
N TYR A 435 -17.48 -19.90 -5.96
CA TYR A 435 -16.44 -18.96 -6.44
C TYR A 435 -15.30 -19.66 -7.18
N LYS A 436 -15.65 -20.42 -8.22
CA LYS A 436 -14.72 -21.17 -9.08
C LYS A 436 -14.26 -20.31 -10.26
N ARG A 437 -13.34 -19.38 -10.02
CA ARG A 437 -12.71 -18.56 -11.08
C ARG A 437 -11.23 -18.89 -11.21
N LEU A 438 -10.73 -18.82 -12.45
CA LEU A 438 -9.31 -18.81 -12.79
C LEU A 438 -9.09 -17.79 -13.91
N TYR A 439 -8.21 -16.81 -13.69
CA TYR A 439 -7.83 -15.85 -14.72
C TYR A 439 -6.88 -16.55 -15.70
N LYS A 440 -7.41 -16.97 -16.84
CA LYS A 440 -6.61 -17.59 -17.92
C LYS A 440 -5.55 -16.61 -18.42
N ASP A 441 -5.98 -15.38 -18.69
CA ASP A 441 -5.12 -14.27 -19.07
C ASP A 441 -5.25 -13.14 -18.05
N PHE A 442 -4.48 -13.24 -16.97
CA PHE A 442 -4.42 -12.23 -15.92
C PHE A 442 -3.75 -10.95 -16.45
N SER A 443 -2.70 -11.09 -17.27
CA SER A 443 -1.96 -9.95 -17.83
C SER A 443 -2.88 -9.08 -18.68
N HIS A 444 -3.64 -9.68 -19.59
CA HIS A 444 -4.63 -8.98 -20.39
C HIS A 444 -5.73 -8.37 -19.53
N TRP A 445 -6.27 -9.12 -18.57
CA TRP A 445 -7.26 -8.56 -17.64
C TRP A 445 -6.73 -7.31 -16.96
N TRP A 446 -5.50 -7.34 -16.41
CA TRP A 446 -4.90 -6.27 -15.62
C TRP A 446 -4.49 -5.05 -16.44
N GLN A 447 -3.79 -5.23 -17.56
CA GLN A 447 -3.22 -4.15 -18.38
C GLN A 447 -4.11 -3.73 -19.56
N GLY A 448 -5.02 -4.59 -20.00
CA GLY A 448 -5.74 -4.45 -21.26
C GLY A 448 -4.89 -4.88 -22.46
N ASP A 449 -5.37 -4.55 -23.66
CA ASP A 449 -4.64 -4.80 -24.90
C ASP A 449 -3.37 -3.93 -24.97
N THR A 450 -2.33 -4.43 -25.65
CA THR A 450 -1.08 -3.68 -25.85
C THR A 450 -1.14 -2.65 -26.98
N GLY A 451 -2.22 -2.64 -27.79
CA GLY A 451 -2.48 -1.66 -28.86
C GLY A 451 -3.19 -0.38 -28.39
N THR A 452 -3.54 0.54 -29.29
CA THR A 452 -4.24 1.80 -28.94
C THR A 452 -5.71 1.61 -28.58
N SER A 453 -6.35 0.55 -29.08
CA SER A 453 -7.70 0.14 -28.71
C SER A 453 -7.64 -0.92 -27.61
N GLY A 454 -8.35 -0.72 -26.49
CA GLY A 454 -8.52 -1.75 -25.45
C GLY A 454 -7.53 -1.70 -24.27
N GLN A 455 -6.64 -0.69 -24.21
CA GLN A 455 -5.80 -0.46 -23.03
C GLN A 455 -6.63 -0.13 -21.79
N PHE A 456 -6.24 -0.68 -20.64
CA PHE A 456 -6.89 -0.34 -19.37
C PHE A 456 -6.48 1.07 -18.89
N CYS A 457 -5.28 1.50 -19.25
CA CYS A 457 -4.77 2.84 -18.98
C CYS A 457 -4.32 3.50 -20.27
N THR A 458 -4.76 4.73 -20.49
CA THR A 458 -4.49 5.48 -21.71
C THR A 458 -3.33 6.45 -21.51
N GLN A 459 -2.70 6.83 -22.62
CA GLN A 459 -1.78 7.97 -22.64
C GLN A 459 -2.57 9.28 -22.60
N ALA A 460 -1.92 10.36 -22.13
CA ALA A 460 -2.51 11.68 -22.18
C ALA A 460 -2.70 12.14 -23.64
N SER A 461 -3.89 12.61 -23.97
CA SER A 461 -4.24 13.15 -25.29
C SER A 461 -4.91 14.54 -25.21
N ASP A 462 -5.05 15.04 -23.98
CA ASP A 462 -5.77 16.25 -23.58
C ASP A 462 -4.85 17.44 -23.31
N LEU A 463 -3.58 17.37 -23.75
CA LEU A 463 -2.55 18.38 -23.51
C LEU A 463 -2.60 19.53 -24.52
N ILE A 464 -3.78 20.11 -24.69
CA ILE A 464 -4.07 21.18 -25.66
C ILE A 464 -4.35 22.47 -24.88
N LEU A 465 -3.59 23.53 -25.14
CA LEU A 465 -3.81 24.84 -24.53
C LEU A 465 -5.10 25.47 -25.05
#